data_AF-A0A0R2X4R4-F1
#
_entry.id   AF-A0A0R2X4R4-F1
#
_cell.length_a   1.000
_cell.length_b   1.000
_cell.length_c   1.000
_cell.angle_alpha   90.00
_cell.angle_beta   90.00
_cell.angle_gamma   90.00
#
_symmetry.space_group_name_H-M   'P 1'
#
loop_
_entity.id
_entity.type
_entity.pdbx_description
1 polymer ?
#
loop_
_entity_poly.entity_id
_entity_poly.type
_entity_poly.pdbx_seq_one_letter_code
_entity_poly.pdbx_strand_id
1 'polypeptide(L)'
;MWKKMPELARLAETTEELVREYCAMGLLGEEGREMGTGSSFGEGSLFLVRRIEQLRIEYGVSPAGAGLVLDLAARVEELENEIRSLREALGR
;
A
#
# COMPACT_ATOMS: atom_id res chain seq x y z
N MET A 1 0.77 -10.85 11.24
CA MET A 1 0.46 -12.23 10.79
C MET A 1 0.42 -12.31 9.26
N TRP A 2 1.12 -13.28 8.68
CA TRP A 2 1.19 -13.53 7.23
C TRP A 2 -0.10 -14.18 6.69
N LYS A 3 -0.55 -13.76 5.50
CA LYS A 3 -1.83 -14.15 4.88
C LYS A 3 -1.61 -14.72 3.48
N LYS A 4 -2.47 -15.63 3.04
CA LYS A 4 -2.52 -16.05 1.63
C LYS A 4 -3.43 -15.15 0.82
N MET A 5 -3.28 -15.18 -0.51
CA MET A 5 -4.06 -14.34 -1.44
C MET A 5 -5.59 -14.36 -1.17
N PRO A 6 -6.24 -15.53 -1.01
CA PRO A 6 -7.70 -15.56 -0.78
C PRO A 6 -8.09 -14.92 0.55
N GLU A 7 -7.25 -15.10 1.58
CA GLU A 7 -7.47 -14.50 2.90
C GLU A 7 -7.26 -12.98 2.86
N LEU A 8 -6.23 -12.51 2.16
CA LEU A 8 -5.95 -11.09 1.95
C LEU A 8 -7.13 -10.41 1.22
N ALA A 9 -7.58 -10.98 0.10
CA ALA A 9 -8.71 -10.46 -0.66
C ALA A 9 -9.98 -10.37 0.19
N ARG A 10 -10.30 -11.43 0.94
CA ARG A 10 -11.45 -11.46 1.85
C ARG A 10 -11.36 -10.40 2.95
N LEU A 11 -10.19 -10.25 3.58
CA LEU A 11 -10.00 -9.25 4.65
C LEU A 11 -9.97 -7.82 4.13
N ALA A 12 -9.54 -7.63 2.88
CA ALA A 12 -9.58 -6.34 2.21
C ALA A 12 -10.94 -6.03 1.56
N GLU A 13 -11.92 -6.94 1.66
CA GLU A 13 -13.26 -6.81 1.07
C GLU A 13 -13.19 -6.60 -0.46
N THR A 14 -12.25 -7.28 -1.12
CA THR A 14 -12.01 -7.20 -2.57
C THR A 14 -11.83 -8.60 -3.18
N THR A 15 -11.44 -8.68 -4.46
CA THR A 15 -11.25 -9.94 -5.19
C THR A 15 -9.79 -10.32 -5.34
N GLU A 16 -9.49 -11.62 -5.44
CA GLU A 16 -8.11 -12.09 -5.72
C GLU A 16 -7.56 -11.57 -7.05
N GLU A 17 -8.45 -11.28 -8.00
CA GLU A 17 -8.07 -10.74 -9.31
C GLU A 17 -7.55 -9.31 -9.21
N LEU A 18 -8.22 -8.45 -8.43
CA LEU A 18 -7.74 -7.09 -8.15
C LEU A 18 -6.44 -7.11 -7.35
N VAL A 19 -6.30 -8.00 -6.36
CA VAL A 19 -5.04 -8.11 -5.62
C VAL A 19 -3.90 -8.58 -6.54
N ARG A 20 -4.16 -9.50 -7.48
CA ARG A 20 -3.18 -9.94 -8.48
C ARG A 20 -2.80 -8.80 -9.43
N GLU A 21 -3.75 -7.97 -9.81
CA GLU A 21 -3.50 -6.76 -10.61
C GLU A 21 -2.58 -5.79 -9.85
N TYR A 22 -2.84 -5.54 -8.56
CA TYR A 22 -2.00 -4.68 -7.73
C TYR A 22 -0.59 -5.24 -7.54
N CYS A 23 -0.44 -6.56 -7.41
CA CYS A 23 0.85 -7.24 -7.43
C CYS A 23 1.59 -7.00 -8.76
N ALA A 24 0.91 -7.19 -9.89
CA ALA A 24 1.49 -7.00 -11.22
C ALA A 24 1.92 -5.54 -11.49
N MET A 25 1.20 -4.59 -10.89
CA MET A 25 1.55 -3.16 -10.91
C MET A 25 2.65 -2.77 -9.90
N GLY A 26 3.08 -3.69 -9.03
CA GLY A 26 4.09 -3.44 -8.02
C GLY A 26 3.61 -2.61 -6.82
N LEU A 27 2.29 -2.45 -6.64
CA LEU A 27 1.69 -1.59 -5.62
C LEU A 27 1.72 -2.18 -4.20
N LEU A 28 2.02 -3.47 -4.06
CA LEU A 28 2.05 -4.18 -2.78
C LEU A 28 3.49 -4.47 -2.31
N GLY A 29 4.45 -3.68 -2.76
CA GLY A 29 5.87 -3.82 -2.38
C GLY A 29 6.51 -5.11 -2.92
N GLU A 30 7.66 -5.50 -2.34
CA GLU A 30 8.40 -6.70 -2.76
C GLU A 30 7.60 -7.99 -2.53
N GLU A 31 6.79 -8.06 -1.47
CA GLU A 31 5.90 -9.18 -1.16
C GLU A 31 4.93 -9.49 -2.31
N GLY A 32 4.44 -8.45 -3.01
CA GLY A 32 3.56 -8.59 -4.17
C GLY A 32 4.27 -9.00 -5.46
N ARG A 33 5.58 -8.75 -5.59
CA ARG A 33 6.36 -9.04 -6.82
C ARG A 33 6.80 -10.49 -6.92
N GLU A 34 6.96 -11.16 -5.78
CA GLU A 34 7.24 -12.60 -5.73
C GLU A 34 5.96 -13.40 -6.04
N MET A 35 5.38 -13.24 -7.23
CA MET A 35 4.20 -14.01 -7.64
C MET A 35 4.57 -15.48 -7.85
N GLY A 36 4.32 -16.28 -6.83
CA GLY A 36 4.27 -17.74 -6.88
C GLY A 36 3.13 -18.20 -5.99
N THR A 37 2.61 -19.40 -6.21
CA THR A 37 1.49 -19.99 -5.42
C THR A 37 1.74 -20.10 -3.91
N GLY A 38 2.91 -19.64 -3.43
CA GLY A 38 3.31 -19.55 -2.03
C GLY A 38 3.40 -18.15 -1.43
N SER A 39 3.15 -17.04 -2.17
CA SER A 39 3.33 -15.67 -1.63
C SER A 39 2.53 -15.48 -0.34
N SER A 40 3.22 -14.97 0.67
CA SER A 40 2.65 -14.67 1.97
C SER A 40 2.64 -13.15 2.11
N PHE A 41 1.49 -12.59 2.45
CA PHE A 41 1.28 -11.15 2.56
C PHE A 41 1.31 -10.71 4.03
N GLY A 42 2.10 -9.70 4.33
CA GLY A 42 2.16 -9.08 5.64
C GLY A 42 0.94 -8.21 5.97
N GLU A 43 1.02 -7.49 7.09
CA GLU A 43 0.00 -6.49 7.47
C GLU A 43 0.07 -5.23 6.59
N GLY A 44 1.27 -4.87 6.11
CA GLY A 44 1.45 -3.77 5.15
C GLY A 44 0.67 -4.01 3.86
N SER A 45 0.69 -5.23 3.33
CA SER A 45 -0.08 -5.61 2.14
C SER A 45 -1.59 -5.44 2.32
N LEU A 46 -2.16 -5.84 3.47
CA LEU A 46 -3.59 -5.62 3.76
C LEU A 46 -3.92 -4.13 3.86
N PHE A 47 -3.07 -3.34 4.50
CA PHE A 47 -3.25 -1.90 4.59
C PHE A 47 -3.25 -1.25 3.20
N LEU A 48 -2.28 -1.61 2.35
CA LEU A 48 -2.15 -1.07 0.99
C LEU A 48 -3.36 -1.41 0.13
N VAL A 49 -3.82 -2.67 0.11
CA VAL A 49 -5.01 -3.07 -0.67
C VAL A 49 -6.23 -2.26 -0.22
N ARG A 50 -6.47 -2.13 1.09
CA ARG A 50 -7.59 -1.34 1.61
C ARG A 50 -7.50 0.14 1.22
N ARG A 51 -6.30 0.74 1.25
CA ARG A 51 -6.13 2.14 0.84
C ARG A 51 -6.28 2.35 -0.65
N ILE A 52 -5.79 1.43 -1.46
CA ILE A 52 -6.01 1.46 -2.91
C ILE A 52 -7.50 1.38 -3.20
N GLU A 53 -8.22 0.42 -2.62
CA GLU A 53 -9.67 0.27 -2.82
C GLU A 53 -10.43 1.52 -2.37
N GLN A 54 -10.06 2.10 -1.22
CA GLN A 54 -10.67 3.34 -0.75
C GLN A 54 -10.46 4.49 -1.74
N LEU A 55 -9.23 4.70 -2.23
CA LEU A 55 -8.93 5.76 -3.19
C LEU A 55 -9.69 5.58 -4.52
N ARG A 56 -9.85 4.33 -4.96
CA ARG A 56 -10.62 3.99 -6.16
C ARG A 56 -12.11 4.26 -5.96
N ILE A 57 -12.68 3.82 -4.84
CA ILE A 57 -14.13 3.87 -4.58
C ILE A 57 -14.59 5.29 -4.22
N GLU A 58 -13.87 5.97 -3.33
CA GLU A 58 -14.29 7.27 -2.81
C GLU A 58 -13.92 8.43 -3.74
N TYR A 59 -12.80 8.33 -4.46
CA TYR A 59 -12.24 9.44 -5.24
C TYR A 59 -12.15 9.14 -6.75
N GLY A 60 -12.55 7.95 -7.20
CA GLY A 60 -12.52 7.58 -8.61
C GLY A 60 -11.11 7.48 -9.20
N VAL A 61 -10.08 7.34 -8.36
CA VAL A 61 -8.68 7.29 -8.80
C VAL A 61 -8.41 5.91 -9.42
N SER A 62 -7.60 5.86 -10.48
CA SER A 62 -7.16 4.58 -11.05
C SER A 62 -6.22 3.84 -10.06
N PRO A 63 -6.03 2.51 -10.17
CA PRO A 63 -5.06 1.79 -9.34
C PRO A 63 -3.64 2.40 -9.37
N ALA A 64 -3.15 2.76 -10.55
CA ALA A 64 -1.86 3.43 -10.71
C ALA A 64 -1.83 4.82 -10.07
N GLY A 65 -2.93 5.58 -10.20
CA GLY A 65 -3.07 6.88 -9.53
C GLY A 65 -3.11 6.73 -8.01
N ALA A 66 -3.75 5.69 -7.48
CA ALA A 66 -3.78 5.39 -6.06
C ALA A 66 -2.38 5.06 -5.55
N GLY A 67 -1.60 4.28 -6.32
CA GLY A 67 -0.17 4.06 -6.07
C GLY A 67 0.61 5.37 -5.95
N LEU A 68 0.49 6.24 -6.94
CA LEU A 68 1.14 7.56 -6.93
C LEU A 68 0.73 8.41 -5.71
N VAL A 69 -0.55 8.41 -5.34
CA VAL A 69 -1.03 9.13 -4.15
C VAL A 69 -0.39 8.59 -2.88
N LEU A 70 -0.26 7.28 -2.73
CA LEU A 70 0.38 6.66 -1.57
C LEU A 70 1.88 6.98 -1.52
N ASP A 71 2.58 6.95 -2.64
CA ASP A 71 3.99 7.32 -2.73
C ASP A 71 4.21 8.79 -2.33
N LEU A 72 3.35 9.69 -2.81
CA LEU A 72 3.40 11.10 -2.46
C LEU A 72 3.09 11.32 -0.97
N ALA A 73 2.11 10.62 -0.41
CA ALA A 73 1.79 10.71 1.01
C ALA A 73 2.96 10.25 1.89
N ALA A 74 3.60 9.13 1.54
CA ALA A 74 4.81 8.66 2.22
C ALA A 74 5.94 9.68 2.15
N ARG A 75 6.16 10.29 0.97
CA ARG A 75 7.19 11.31 0.80
C ARG A 75 6.91 12.58 1.63
N VAL A 76 5.65 12.98 1.75
CA VAL A 76 5.25 14.10 2.61
C VAL A 76 5.55 13.77 4.08
N GLU A 77 5.18 12.58 4.55
CA GLU A 77 5.46 12.14 5.92
C GLU A 77 6.96 12.13 6.25
N GLU A 78 7.79 11.62 5.33
CA GLU A 78 9.25 11.68 5.45
C GLU A 78 9.75 13.12 5.61
N LEU A 79 9.32 14.02 4.73
CA LEU A 79 9.71 15.43 4.77
C LEU A 79 9.24 16.15 6.04
N GLU A 80 8.03 15.86 6.51
CA GLU A 80 7.52 16.40 7.76
C GLU A 80 8.32 15.92 8.97
N ASN A 81 8.75 14.65 8.97
CA ASN A 81 9.62 14.09 9.99
C ASN A 81 11.01 14.73 9.95
N GLU A 82 11.61 14.91 8.77
CA GLU A 82 12.89 15.63 8.60
C GLU A 82 12.80 17.06 9.15
N ILE A 83 11.73 17.80 8.81
CA ILE A 83 11.49 19.16 9.33
C ILE A 83 11.38 19.15 10.86
N ARG A 84 10.66 18.18 11.44
CA ARG A 84 10.52 18.06 12.91
C ARG A 84 11.88 17.84 13.56
N SER A 85 12.68 16.89 13.06
CA SER A 85 14.03 16.62 13.58
C SER A 85 14.96 17.84 13.46
N LEU A 86 14.87 18.59 12.35
CA LEU A 86 15.66 19.82 12.19
C LEU A 86 15.23 20.92 13.17
N ARG A 87 13.93 21.06 13.44
CA ARG A 87 13.42 22.03 14.44
C ARG A 87 13.89 21.69 15.85
N GLU A 88 13.77 20.41 16.23
CA GLU A 88 14.26 19.89 17.51
C GLU A 88 15.77 20.13 17.68
N ALA A 89 16.56 19.86 16.63
CA ALA A 89 18.01 20.10 16.65
C ALA A 89 18.38 21.59 16.76
N LEU A 90 17.55 22.49 16.25
CA LEU A 90 17.72 23.94 16.36
C LEU A 90 17.19 24.53 17.68
N GLY A 91 16.63 23.70 18.57
CA GLY A 91 16.02 24.14 19.83
C GLY A 91 14.75 24.97 19.61
N ARG A 92 14.01 24.72 18.51
CA ARG A 92 12.75 25.38 18.17
C ARG A 92 11.56 24.44 18.33
#